data_AF-A0A2Z6S159-F1
#
_entry.id   AF-A0A2Z6S159-F1
#
_cell.length_a   1.000
_cell.length_b   1.000
_cell.length_c   1.000
_cell.angle_alpha   90.00
_cell.angle_beta   90.00
_cell.angle_gamma   90.00
#
_symmetry.space_group_name_H-M   'P 1'
#
loop_
_entity.id
_entity.type
_entity.pdbx_description
1 polymer ?
#
loop_
_entity_poly.entity_id
_entity_poly.type
_entity_poly.pdbx_seq_one_letter_code
_entity_poly.pdbx_strand_id
1 'polypeptide(L)'
;MAFQFVNYVLDDFNTEQTIPENEASIWNSAELCQSQNLNHSRAPSNMNNQQNSQINSNFLYWRPSRQLQSLQKRFNDKILIQFPSIPCSFCSILMFPENAKWIQKENRVYPLTLVFSNEQPVKHINDSSKIAVCSTCKDSRLH
;
A
#
# COMPACT_ATOMS: atom_id res chain seq x y z
N MET A 1 -5.34 4.84 24.21
CA MET A 1 -6.02 5.17 22.95
C MET A 1 -5.81 4.00 22.01
N ALA A 2 -6.88 3.29 21.64
CA ALA A 2 -6.80 2.11 20.79
C ALA A 2 -6.86 2.55 19.32
N PHE A 3 -5.85 2.19 18.53
CA PHE A 3 -5.87 2.38 17.09
C PHE A 3 -6.66 1.24 16.47
N GLN A 4 -7.86 1.54 15.99
CA GLN A 4 -8.64 0.61 15.19
C GLN A 4 -8.22 0.77 13.73
N PHE A 5 -7.48 -0.21 13.21
CA PHE A 5 -7.17 -0.26 11.79
C PHE A 5 -8.45 -0.60 11.02
N VAL A 6 -8.90 0.32 10.18
CA VAL A 6 -9.99 0.07 9.23
C VAL A 6 -9.40 -0.76 8.09
N ASN A 7 -9.75 -2.05 8.06
CA ASN A 7 -9.50 -2.89 6.90
C ASN A 7 -10.37 -2.38 5.75
N TYR A 8 -9.75 -1.83 4.71
CA TYR A 8 -10.42 -1.63 3.43
C TYR A 8 -10.61 -3.01 2.80
N VAL A 9 -11.83 -3.51 2.84
CA VAL A 9 -12.25 -4.63 1.99
C VAL A 9 -12.20 -4.11 0.55
N LEU A 10 -11.32 -4.70 -0.26
CA LEU A 10 -11.29 -4.48 -1.70
C LEU A 10 -12.49 -5.20 -2.33
N ASP A 11 -13.68 -4.63 -2.17
CA ASP A 11 -14.87 -5.05 -2.92
C ASP A 11 -14.80 -4.43 -4.32
N ASP A 12 -14.29 -5.20 -5.28
CA ASP A 12 -14.89 -5.35 -6.61
C ASP A 12 -14.10 -6.39 -7.43
N PHE A 13 -14.35 -7.67 -7.15
CA PHE A 13 -14.16 -8.73 -8.13
C PHE A 13 -15.53 -9.31 -8.48
N ASN A 14 -16.28 -8.57 -9.29
CA ASN A 14 -17.31 -9.18 -10.11
C ASN A 14 -16.61 -10.06 -11.16
N THR A 15 -16.42 -11.33 -10.82
CA THR A 15 -16.18 -12.37 -11.79
C THR A 15 -17.05 -13.55 -11.37
N GLU A 16 -18.25 -13.62 -11.95
CA GLU A 16 -19.03 -14.85 -11.98
C GLU A 16 -18.21 -15.93 -12.70
N GLN A 17 -17.39 -16.66 -11.96
CA GLN A 17 -16.87 -17.96 -12.35
C GLN A 17 -16.77 -18.82 -11.09
N THR A 18 -17.76 -19.69 -10.93
CA THR A 18 -17.77 -20.79 -9.97
C THR A 18 -16.59 -21.72 -10.23
N ILE A 19 -15.56 -21.63 -9.40
CA ILE A 19 -14.50 -22.64 -9.26
C ILE A 19 -14.52 -23.06 -7.77
N PRO A 20 -14.73 -24.34 -7.44
CA PRO A 20 -14.67 -24.79 -6.06
C PRO A 20 -13.22 -25.11 -5.73
N GLU A 21 -12.41 -24.11 -5.37
CA GLU A 21 -11.02 -24.33 -4.97
C GLU A 21 -10.77 -23.83 -3.54
N ASN A 22 -10.91 -24.78 -2.63
CA ASN A 22 -10.24 -24.95 -1.34
C ASN A 22 -9.38 -23.76 -0.86
N GLU A 23 -9.93 -22.99 0.08
CA GLU A 23 -9.34 -21.81 0.73
C GLU A 23 -8.01 -22.06 1.48
N ALA A 24 -7.52 -23.31 1.52
CA ALA A 24 -6.30 -23.69 2.23
C ALA A 24 -4.97 -23.41 1.47
N SER A 25 -5.02 -22.98 0.21
CA SER A 25 -3.82 -22.91 -0.66
C SER A 25 -2.86 -21.75 -0.34
N ILE A 26 -3.36 -20.61 0.15
CA ILE A 26 -2.57 -19.37 0.23
C ILE A 26 -1.58 -19.40 1.42
N TRP A 27 -1.96 -20.02 2.53
CA TRP A 27 -1.19 -20.00 3.78
C TRP A 27 -0.08 -21.05 3.86
N ASN A 28 -0.08 -22.08 2.99
CA ASN A 28 0.95 -23.12 2.95
C ASN A 28 2.36 -22.58 2.59
N SER A 29 2.43 -21.39 1.99
CA SER A 29 3.70 -20.78 1.61
C SER A 29 4.52 -20.29 2.81
N ALA A 30 3.87 -19.92 3.92
CA ALA A 30 4.55 -19.48 5.14
C ALA A 30 5.21 -20.65 5.89
N GLU A 31 4.53 -21.79 5.97
CA GLU A 31 5.04 -23.02 6.60
C GLU A 31 6.17 -23.65 5.78
N LEU A 32 6.08 -23.59 4.44
CA LEU A 32 7.15 -24.01 3.53
C LEU A 32 8.40 -23.12 3.66
N CYS A 33 8.25 -21.81 3.83
CA CYS A 33 9.38 -20.90 4.06
C CYS A 33 10.02 -21.09 5.44
N GLN A 34 9.25 -21.37 6.50
CA GLN A 34 9.80 -21.65 7.83
C GLN A 34 10.61 -22.95 7.86
N SER A 35 10.11 -24.02 7.23
CA SER A 35 10.83 -25.29 7.14
C SER A 35 12.14 -25.19 6.35
N GLN A 36 12.19 -24.35 5.32
CA GLN A 36 13.42 -24.07 4.58
C GLN A 36 14.43 -23.28 5.43
N ASN A 37 13.97 -22.27 6.19
CA ASN A 37 14.84 -21.44 7.03
C ASN A 37 15.39 -22.14 8.28
N LEU A 38 14.71 -23.18 8.79
CA LEU A 38 15.18 -23.98 9.93
C LEU A 38 16.52 -24.70 9.64
N ASN A 39 16.79 -25.03 8.38
CA ASN A 39 18.01 -25.75 7.97
C ASN A 39 19.22 -24.83 7.69
N HIS A 40 19.08 -23.52 7.81
CA HIS A 40 20.17 -22.54 7.55
C HIS A 40 20.85 -22.03 8.84
N SER A 41 20.91 -22.85 9.89
CA SER A 41 21.70 -22.51 11.08
C SER A 41 23.18 -22.34 10.70
N ARG A 42 23.73 -21.13 10.86
CA ARG A 42 25.16 -20.78 10.64
C ARG A 42 26.13 -21.39 11.67
N ALA A 43 25.69 -22.38 12.45
CA ALA A 43 26.55 -23.05 13.42
C ALA A 43 27.29 -24.20 12.71
N PRO A 44 28.63 -24.30 12.80
CA PRO A 44 29.34 -25.45 12.26
C PRO A 44 28.98 -26.68 13.10
N SER A 45 28.10 -27.53 12.59
CA SER A 45 27.85 -28.86 13.17
C SER A 45 29.03 -29.76 12.85
N ASN A 46 29.89 -29.98 13.85
CA ASN A 46 30.95 -30.97 13.79
C ASN A 46 30.34 -32.38 13.84
N MET A 47 29.99 -32.94 12.68
CA MET A 47 29.71 -34.37 12.54
C MET A 47 30.36 -34.92 11.28
N ASN A 48 31.43 -35.68 11.50
CA ASN A 48 31.92 -36.68 10.57
C ASN A 48 30.79 -37.68 10.29
N ASN A 49 30.15 -37.56 9.14
CA ASN A 49 29.71 -38.70 8.34
C ASN A 49 29.43 -38.22 6.93
N GLN A 50 30.32 -38.60 6.01
CA GLN A 50 30.12 -38.48 4.58
C GLN A 50 28.95 -39.37 4.18
N GLN A 51 27.74 -38.82 4.14
CA GLN A 51 26.73 -39.30 3.22
C GLN A 51 26.62 -38.29 2.10
N ASN A 52 27.15 -38.72 0.95
CA ASN A 52 27.13 -38.02 -0.31
C ASN A 52 25.70 -38.03 -0.87
N SER A 53 24.76 -37.37 -0.19
CA SER A 53 23.51 -36.97 -0.80
C SER A 53 23.85 -35.77 -1.68
N GLN A 54 24.07 -36.04 -2.97
CA GLN A 54 23.95 -35.01 -4.00
C GLN A 54 22.52 -34.47 -3.91
N ILE A 55 22.34 -33.46 -3.07
CA ILE A 55 21.12 -32.67 -3.02
C ILE A 55 21.12 -31.95 -4.37
N ASN A 56 20.51 -32.60 -5.35
CA ASN A 56 20.22 -32.03 -6.65
C ASN A 56 19.06 -31.06 -6.43
N SER A 57 19.31 -30.02 -5.64
CA SER A 57 18.37 -28.96 -5.42
C SER A 57 18.38 -28.11 -6.67
N ASN A 58 17.60 -28.54 -7.65
CA ASN A 58 16.97 -27.63 -8.60
C ASN A 58 16.04 -26.72 -7.80
N PHE A 59 16.60 -25.88 -6.92
CA PHE A 59 15.90 -24.75 -6.33
C PHE A 59 15.55 -23.87 -7.51
N LEU A 60 14.30 -24.00 -7.97
CA LEU A 60 13.72 -23.02 -8.85
C LEU A 60 13.77 -21.70 -8.10
N TYR A 61 14.66 -20.81 -8.54
CA TYR A 61 14.71 -19.45 -8.02
C TYR A 61 13.29 -18.90 -8.02
N TRP A 62 12.87 -18.34 -6.89
CA TRP A 62 11.58 -17.69 -6.81
C TRP A 62 11.47 -16.65 -7.92
N ARG A 63 10.39 -16.73 -8.70
CA ARG A 63 10.10 -15.77 -9.77
C ARG A 63 8.70 -15.22 -9.53
N PRO A 64 8.52 -13.89 -9.59
CA PRO A 64 7.21 -13.30 -9.40
C PRO A 64 6.28 -13.75 -10.53
N SER A 65 5.04 -14.07 -10.19
CA SER A 65 4.01 -14.37 -11.18
C SER A 65 3.78 -13.16 -12.11
N ARG A 66 3.23 -13.39 -13.31
CA ARG A 66 2.90 -12.28 -14.23
C ARG A 66 1.96 -11.26 -13.59
N GLN A 67 1.04 -11.72 -12.76
CA GLN A 67 0.12 -10.86 -12.01
C GLN A 67 0.89 -9.97 -11.01
N LEU A 68 1.83 -10.55 -10.25
CA LEU A 68 2.65 -9.79 -9.31
C LEU A 68 3.56 -8.79 -10.03
N GLN A 69 4.16 -9.17 -11.16
CA GLN A 69 4.96 -8.26 -11.98
C GLN A 69 4.11 -7.09 -12.53
N SER A 70 2.90 -7.38 -13.01
CA SER A 70 1.97 -6.37 -13.49
C SER A 70 1.55 -5.41 -12.36
N LEU A 71 1.25 -5.96 -11.18
CA LEU A 71 0.91 -5.16 -9.99
C LEU A 71 2.07 -4.28 -9.57
N GLN A 72 3.29 -4.83 -9.52
CA GLN A 72 4.50 -4.09 -9.18
C GLN A 72 4.73 -2.95 -10.18
N LYS A 73 4.59 -3.22 -11.47
CA LYS A 73 4.70 -2.19 -12.52
C LYS A 73 3.65 -1.09 -12.31
N ARG A 74 2.38 -1.46 -12.11
CA ARG A 74 1.30 -0.49 -11.84
C ARG A 74 1.59 0.35 -10.59
N PHE A 75 2.10 -0.28 -9.52
CA PHE A 75 2.46 0.42 -8.29
C PHE A 75 3.56 1.45 -8.56
N ASN A 76 4.63 1.06 -9.24
CA ASN A 76 5.74 1.97 -9.57
C ASN A 76 5.31 3.10 -10.51
N ASP A 77 4.59 2.76 -11.57
CA ASP A 77 4.26 3.72 -12.64
C ASP A 77 3.10 4.65 -12.27
N LYS A 78 2.20 4.23 -11.37
CA LYS A 78 0.99 5.01 -11.04
C LYS A 78 0.85 5.41 -9.59
N ILE A 79 1.28 4.60 -8.62
CA ILE A 79 1.04 4.87 -7.20
C ILE A 79 2.22 5.64 -6.60
N LEU A 80 3.45 5.20 -6.86
CA LEU A 80 4.64 5.87 -6.32
C LEU A 80 4.80 7.30 -6.83
N ILE A 81 4.50 7.57 -8.10
CA ILE A 81 4.61 8.92 -8.68
C ILE A 81 3.62 9.92 -8.06
N GLN A 82 2.60 9.43 -7.37
CA GLN A 82 1.59 10.24 -6.70
C GLN A 82 1.97 10.61 -5.26
N PHE A 83 3.15 10.22 -4.82
CA PHE A 83 3.72 10.67 -3.55
C PHE A 83 4.50 11.99 -3.77
N PRO A 84 4.41 12.98 -2.86
CA PRO A 84 3.67 12.97 -1.60
C PRO A 84 2.16 13.18 -1.75
N SER A 85 1.39 12.53 -0.88
CA SER A 85 -0.06 12.74 -0.79
C SER A 85 -0.38 14.16 -0.29
N ILE A 86 -1.49 14.72 -0.75
CA ILE A 86 -1.93 16.08 -0.45
C ILE A 86 -3.03 16.03 0.63
N PRO A 87 -2.85 16.68 1.79
CA PRO A 87 -3.90 16.77 2.80
C PRO A 87 -5.03 17.71 2.36
N CYS A 88 -6.27 17.30 2.62
CA CYS A 88 -7.43 18.18 2.45
C CYS A 88 -7.40 19.28 3.52
N SER A 89 -7.59 20.54 3.11
CA SER A 89 -7.57 21.68 4.02
C SER A 89 -8.67 21.67 5.10
N PHE A 90 -9.75 20.88 4.94
CA PHE A 90 -10.88 20.85 5.87
C PHE A 90 -10.99 19.60 6.72
N CYS A 91 -10.88 18.42 6.10
CA CYS A 91 -11.01 17.16 6.83
C CYS A 91 -9.67 16.49 7.09
N SER A 92 -8.56 17.07 6.64
CA SER A 92 -7.20 16.55 6.80
C SER A 92 -6.95 15.16 6.19
N ILE A 93 -7.92 14.60 5.45
CA ILE A 93 -7.75 13.34 4.72
C ILE A 93 -6.66 13.52 3.67
N LEU A 94 -5.70 12.59 3.65
CA LEU A 94 -4.67 12.50 2.62
C LEU A 94 -5.28 12.01 1.32
N MET A 95 -5.00 12.73 0.24
CA MET A 95 -5.47 12.41 -1.10
C MET A 95 -4.28 12.19 -2.02
N PHE A 96 -4.49 11.39 -3.04
CA PHE A 96 -3.59 11.43 -4.18
C PHE A 96 -3.69 12.78 -4.90
N PRO A 97 -2.58 13.31 -5.45
CA PRO A 97 -2.56 14.56 -6.21
C PRO A 97 -3.59 14.60 -7.33
N GLU A 98 -3.86 13.48 -8.01
CA GLU A 98 -4.88 13.40 -9.08
C GLU A 98 -6.31 13.63 -8.58
N ASN A 99 -6.57 13.31 -7.30
CA ASN A 99 -7.88 13.44 -6.68
C ASN A 99 -8.09 14.79 -5.99
N ALA A 100 -7.01 15.55 -5.79
CA ALA A 100 -7.09 16.87 -5.17
C ALA A 100 -7.90 17.83 -6.05
N LYS A 101 -8.86 18.51 -5.42
CA LYS A 101 -9.60 19.60 -6.04
C LYS A 101 -9.10 20.93 -5.48
N TRP A 102 -9.25 21.98 -6.29
CA TRP A 102 -8.74 23.31 -5.97
C TRP A 102 -9.91 24.27 -5.77
N ILE A 103 -9.93 24.93 -4.62
CA ILE A 103 -10.91 25.98 -4.31
C ILE A 103 -10.18 27.27 -3.96
N GLN A 104 -10.92 28.38 -4.03
CA GLN A 104 -10.39 29.68 -3.62
C GLN A 104 -10.03 29.67 -2.12
N LYS A 105 -8.84 30.16 -1.79
CA LYS A 105 -8.42 30.37 -0.42
C LYS A 105 -9.27 31.47 0.20
N GLU A 106 -9.93 31.12 1.28
CA GLU A 106 -10.67 32.04 2.14
C GLU A 106 -9.77 32.55 3.29
N ASN A 107 -10.06 33.76 3.78
CA ASN A 107 -9.36 34.35 4.92
C ASN A 107 -9.88 33.80 6.25
N ARG A 108 -9.65 32.51 6.49
CA ARG A 108 -10.02 31.82 7.73
C ARG A 108 -8.92 30.84 8.16
N VAL A 109 -9.03 30.40 9.40
CA VAL A 109 -8.23 29.28 9.92
C VAL A 109 -8.81 27.97 9.39
N TYR A 110 -7.93 27.10 8.88
CA TYR A 110 -8.31 25.81 8.31
C TYR A 110 -8.21 24.73 9.38
N PRO A 111 -9.17 23.80 9.49
CA PRO A 111 -9.09 22.72 10.46
C PRO A 111 -7.79 21.92 10.39
N LEU A 112 -7.20 21.78 9.20
CA LEU A 112 -5.86 21.21 9.01
C LEU A 112 -4.82 21.85 9.95
N THR A 113 -4.78 23.18 10.01
CA THR A 113 -3.83 23.94 10.85
C THR A 113 -4.13 23.83 12.35
N LEU A 114 -5.38 23.53 12.72
CA LEU A 114 -5.77 23.33 14.11
C LEU A 114 -5.32 21.97 14.64
N VAL A 115 -5.44 20.93 13.81
CA VAL A 115 -5.05 19.56 14.17
C VAL A 115 -3.53 19.37 14.02
N PHE A 116 -2.95 20.00 13.00
CA PHE A 116 -1.52 19.90 12.67
C PHE A 116 -0.91 21.30 12.59
N SER A 117 -0.41 21.80 13.71
CA SER A 117 0.07 23.19 13.83
C SER A 117 1.26 23.54 12.93
N ASN A 118 2.02 22.53 12.48
CA ASN A 118 3.16 22.71 11.58
C ASN A 118 2.77 22.63 10.10
N GLU A 119 1.54 22.23 9.78
CA GLU A 119 1.08 22.03 8.41
C GLU A 119 0.27 23.22 7.92
N GLN A 120 0.44 23.56 6.64
CA GLN A 120 -0.36 24.59 5.98
C GLN A 120 -1.18 23.98 4.83
N PRO A 121 -2.34 24.57 4.49
CA PRO A 121 -3.07 24.21 3.29
C PRO A 121 -2.17 24.23 2.07
N VAL A 122 -2.08 23.08 1.38
CA VAL A 122 -1.29 22.95 0.16
C VAL A 122 -1.87 23.86 -0.91
N LYS A 123 -1.03 24.72 -1.48
CA LYS A 123 -1.41 25.70 -2.51
C LYS A 123 -1.21 25.13 -3.91
N HIS A 124 -2.00 25.60 -4.86
CA HIS A 124 -1.82 25.21 -6.26
C HIS A 124 -0.50 25.80 -6.81
N ILE A 125 0.26 24.98 -7.55
CA ILE A 125 1.61 25.33 -8.05
C ILE A 125 1.61 26.62 -8.88
N ASN A 126 0.60 26.78 -9.76
CA ASN A 126 0.49 27.95 -10.64
C ASN A 126 -0.40 29.06 -10.06
N ASP A 127 -1.09 28.82 -8.94
CA ASP A 127 -2.09 29.74 -8.42
C ASP A 127 -2.15 29.69 -6.89
N SER A 128 -1.34 30.53 -6.25
CA SER A 128 -1.23 30.58 -4.79
C SER A 128 -2.53 31.01 -4.08
N SER A 129 -3.53 31.49 -4.84
CA SER A 129 -4.84 31.86 -4.32
C SER A 129 -5.76 30.64 -4.15
N LYS A 130 -5.36 29.46 -4.64
CA LYS A 130 -6.11 28.21 -4.50
C LYS A 130 -5.45 27.24 -3.55
N ILE A 131 -6.28 26.48 -2.84
CA ILE A 131 -5.87 25.44 -1.88
C ILE A 131 -6.49 24.09 -2.19
N ALA A 132 -5.82 23.03 -1.76
CA ALA A 132 -6.23 21.65 -1.99
C ALA A 132 -7.34 21.19 -1.02
N VAL A 133 -8.36 20.53 -1.58
CA VAL A 133 -9.49 19.94 -0.86
C VAL A 133 -9.94 18.63 -1.51
N CYS A 134 -10.61 17.76 -0.75
CA CYS A 134 -11.23 16.55 -1.32
C CYS A 134 -12.53 16.87 -2.07
N SER A 135 -12.97 15.94 -2.91
CA SER A 135 -14.25 16.02 -3.62
C SER A 135 -15.40 16.28 -2.66
N THR A 136 -15.53 15.48 -1.60
CA THR A 136 -16.59 15.62 -0.60
C THR A 136 -16.63 17.02 0.01
N CYS A 137 -15.48 17.55 0.48
CA CYS A 137 -15.43 18.88 1.07
C CYS A 137 -15.66 20.00 0.05
N LYS A 138 -15.36 19.78 -1.23
CA LYS A 138 -15.70 20.72 -2.29
C LYS A 138 -17.20 20.75 -2.52
N ASP A 139 -17.83 19.59 -2.62
CA ASP A 139 -19.25 19.47 -2.93
C ASP A 139 -20.13 20.00 -1.79
N SER A 140 -19.76 19.75 -0.53
CA SER A 140 -20.44 20.33 0.65
C SER A 140 -20.40 21.86 0.75
N ARG A 141 -19.61 22.53 -0.11
CA ARG A 141 -19.47 23.99 -0.14
C ARG A 141 -20.11 24.64 -1.36
N LEU A 142 -20.56 23.84 -2.33
CA LEU A 142 -21.32 24.31 -3.49
C LEU A 142 -22.83 24.41 -3.20
N HIS A 143 -23.25 23.88 -2.06
CA HIS A 143 -24.59 23.96 -1.48
C HIS A 143 -24.57 24.82 -0.23
#